data_AF-A0A522FJ98-F1
#
_entry.id   AF-A0A522FJ98-F1
#
_cell.length_a   1.000
_cell.length_b   1.000
_cell.length_c   1.000
_cell.angle_alpha   90.00
_cell.angle_beta   90.00
_cell.angle_gamma   90.00
#
_symmetry.space_group_name_H-M   'P 1'
#
loop_
_entity.id
_entity.type
_entity.pdbx_description
1 polymer ?
#
loop_
_entity_poly.entity_id
_entity_poly.type
_entity_poly.pdbx_seq_one_letter_code
_entity_poly.pdbx_strand_id
1 'polypeptide(L)'
;MSYNNLITGIELNQNDSYVAINKMTVTNIINCTTVDNGSNNITIEGTTKILNLYNSLIVRGVNYTQDVTPRGMVFVADGHAAYMGDYNIFHSITEDSFVNEVKGDGIYYNSDMLTDWQVSWEQDFHSYFLKNIDSLFVNHQGQDFHLSAGSEPINKGSSAYGFSFEHDSVLRDATPDIGCYEYNPGSSAEENYS
;
A
#
# COMPACT_ATOMS: atom_id res chain seq x y z
N MET A 1 8.82 8.47 20.75
CA MET A 1 8.47 7.03 20.61
C MET A 1 8.80 6.60 19.20
N SER A 2 9.36 5.40 18.98
CA SER A 2 9.63 4.87 17.63
C SER A 2 8.50 3.90 17.29
N TYR A 3 7.70 4.24 16.27
CA TYR A 3 6.56 3.44 15.81
C TYR A 3 7.07 2.39 14.81
N ASN A 4 7.60 1.28 15.32
CA ASN A 4 8.15 0.20 14.49
C ASN A 4 7.12 -0.91 14.26
N ASN A 5 6.12 -0.64 13.42
CA ASN A 5 5.17 -1.65 12.91
C ASN A 5 5.20 -1.71 11.38
N LEU A 6 6.40 -1.79 10.82
CA LEU A 6 6.67 -1.89 9.39
C LEU A 6 6.60 -3.36 8.94
N ILE A 7 5.80 -3.66 7.93
CA ILE A 7 5.92 -4.92 7.18
C ILE A 7 6.72 -4.62 5.91
N THR A 8 7.83 -5.31 5.68
CA THR A 8 8.69 -5.11 4.51
C THR A 8 8.90 -6.43 3.76
N GLY A 9 9.00 -6.35 2.43
CA GLY A 9 9.35 -7.50 1.57
C GLY A 9 8.35 -8.65 1.61
N ILE A 10 7.06 -8.37 1.35
CA ILE A 10 6.03 -9.42 1.31
C ILE A 10 6.14 -10.17 -0.03
N GLU A 11 6.53 -11.43 0.04
CA GLU A 11 6.59 -12.33 -1.12
C GLU A 11 5.49 -13.40 -1.04
N LEU A 12 4.63 -13.44 -2.05
CA LEU A 12 3.59 -14.46 -2.22
C LEU A 12 4.03 -15.45 -3.31
N ASN A 13 4.82 -16.45 -2.92
CA ASN A 13 5.47 -17.37 -3.85
C ASN A 13 4.65 -18.65 -4.07
N GLN A 14 4.67 -19.18 -5.30
CA GLN A 14 4.19 -20.53 -5.61
C GLN A 14 5.38 -21.50 -5.57
N ASN A 15 5.44 -22.36 -4.55
CA ASN A 15 6.40 -23.46 -4.54
C ASN A 15 5.95 -24.54 -5.54
N ASP A 16 6.51 -24.55 -6.74
CA ASP A 16 6.20 -25.47 -7.85
C ASP A 16 6.64 -26.94 -7.63
N SER A 17 6.59 -27.43 -6.39
CA SER A 17 6.99 -28.81 -6.05
C SER A 17 5.86 -29.66 -5.46
N TYR A 18 4.59 -29.30 -5.65
CA TYR A 18 3.49 -30.17 -5.23
C TYR A 18 2.32 -30.14 -6.21
N VAL A 19 1.95 -31.32 -6.71
CA VAL A 19 0.67 -31.59 -7.38
C VAL A 19 -0.44 -31.29 -6.38
N ALA A 20 -0.93 -30.05 -6.37
CA ALA A 20 -2.08 -29.64 -5.59
C ALA A 20 -3.05 -28.93 -6.53
N ILE A 21 -4.21 -29.55 -6.69
CA ILE A 21 -5.46 -28.95 -7.20
C ILE A 21 -5.45 -27.45 -6.90
N ASN A 22 -5.41 -26.60 -7.93
CA ASN A 22 -5.49 -25.12 -7.93
C ASN A 22 -5.99 -24.49 -6.63
N LYS A 23 -5.20 -24.48 -5.57
CA LYS A 23 -5.62 -23.95 -4.28
C LYS A 23 -5.29 -22.47 -4.29
N MET A 24 -6.30 -21.66 -4.57
CA MET A 24 -6.15 -20.22 -4.44
C MET A 24 -5.69 -19.88 -3.02
N THR A 25 -4.63 -19.09 -2.91
CA THR A 25 -4.12 -18.58 -1.64
C THR A 25 -4.47 -17.12 -1.55
N VAL A 26 -5.26 -16.74 -0.55
CA VAL A 26 -5.66 -15.35 -0.31
C VAL A 26 -4.82 -14.79 0.83
N THR A 27 -4.14 -13.68 0.58
CA THR A 27 -3.41 -12.89 1.58
C THR A 27 -4.20 -11.61 1.85
N ASN A 28 -4.48 -11.31 3.12
CA ASN A 28 -5.14 -10.07 3.50
C ASN A 28 -4.12 -9.16 4.18
N ILE A 29 -3.95 -7.96 3.65
CA ILE A 29 -3.18 -6.87 4.23
C ILE A 29 -4.18 -5.75 4.50
N ILE A 30 -4.40 -5.46 5.78
CA ILE A 30 -5.42 -4.53 6.24
C ILE A 30 -4.80 -3.65 7.31
N ASN A 31 -4.98 -2.33 7.23
CA ASN A 31 -4.42 -1.37 8.20
C ASN A 31 -2.92 -1.52 8.38
N CYS A 32 -2.18 -1.78 7.31
CA CYS A 32 -0.74 -2.00 7.38
C CYS A 32 0.03 -0.88 6.69
N THR A 33 1.22 -0.60 7.20
CA THR A 33 2.21 0.25 6.53
C THR A 33 3.33 -0.63 6.00
N THR A 34 3.57 -0.58 4.69
CA THR A 34 4.76 -1.18 4.07
C THR A 34 5.67 -0.08 3.55
N VAL A 35 6.91 -0.07 3.99
CA VAL A 35 7.94 0.87 3.55
C VAL A 35 9.10 0.07 2.99
N ASP A 36 9.56 0.47 1.82
CA ASP A 36 10.65 -0.23 1.15
C ASP A 36 11.97 -0.07 1.90
N ASN A 37 12.75 -1.16 1.90
CA ASN A 37 14.09 -1.27 2.47
C ASN A 37 15.14 -1.80 1.46
N GLY A 38 14.95 -1.54 0.16
CA GLY A 38 15.86 -1.93 -0.93
C GLY A 38 15.34 -3.05 -1.85
N SER A 39 14.04 -3.31 -1.92
CA SER A 39 13.40 -4.34 -2.76
C SER A 39 11.94 -3.95 -3.13
N ASN A 40 11.15 -4.82 -3.75
CA ASN A 40 9.73 -4.53 -3.94
C ASN A 40 9.00 -4.59 -2.58
N ASN A 41 8.01 -3.72 -2.31
CA ASN A 41 7.22 -3.86 -1.08
C ASN A 41 6.40 -5.16 -1.10
N ILE A 42 5.76 -5.44 -2.25
CA ILE A 42 4.95 -6.63 -2.44
C ILE A 42 5.28 -7.28 -3.79
N THR A 43 5.55 -8.59 -3.78
CA THR A 43 5.65 -9.43 -4.99
C THR A 43 4.57 -10.51 -4.95
N ILE A 44 3.81 -10.63 -6.04
CA ILE A 44 2.73 -11.59 -6.22
C ILE A 44 3.09 -12.49 -7.39
N GLU A 45 3.35 -13.76 -7.11
CA GLU A 45 3.77 -14.72 -8.13
C GLU A 45 2.68 -15.75 -8.45
N GLY A 46 2.25 -15.75 -9.71
CA GLY A 46 1.34 -16.73 -10.26
C GLY A 46 -0.14 -16.37 -10.12
N THR A 47 -0.98 -17.06 -10.91
CA THR A 47 -2.42 -16.78 -11.05
C THR A 47 -3.29 -17.38 -9.95
N THR A 48 -2.69 -18.10 -9.00
CA THR A 48 -3.41 -18.73 -7.87
C THR A 48 -3.24 -17.97 -6.56
N LYS A 49 -2.57 -16.82 -6.57
CA LYS A 49 -2.47 -15.92 -5.42
C LYS A 49 -3.48 -14.81 -5.57
N ILE A 50 -4.09 -14.39 -4.47
CA ILE A 50 -4.95 -13.21 -4.41
C ILE A 50 -4.45 -12.37 -3.24
N LEU A 51 -4.14 -11.10 -3.51
CA LEU A 51 -3.90 -10.08 -2.52
C LEU A 51 -5.18 -9.27 -2.32
N ASN A 52 -5.67 -9.29 -1.08
CA ASN A 52 -6.66 -8.37 -0.56
C ASN A 52 -5.91 -7.26 0.18
N LEU A 53 -5.86 -6.05 -0.36
CA LEU A 53 -5.17 -4.90 0.25
C LEU A 53 -6.21 -3.81 0.56
N TYR A 54 -6.47 -3.58 1.83
CA TYR A 54 -7.45 -2.57 2.22
C TYR A 54 -6.89 -1.64 3.26
N ASN A 55 -7.25 -0.37 3.14
CA ASN A 55 -6.99 0.61 4.18
C ASN A 55 -5.53 0.63 4.63
N SER A 56 -4.61 0.50 3.68
CA SER A 56 -3.19 0.29 3.92
C SER A 56 -2.35 1.35 3.22
N LEU A 57 -1.13 1.53 3.70
CA LEU A 57 -0.16 2.48 3.17
C LEU A 57 1.02 1.73 2.54
N ILE A 58 1.26 1.94 1.26
CA ILE A 58 2.44 1.42 0.55
C ILE A 58 3.35 2.59 0.19
N VAL A 59 4.44 2.74 0.93
CA VAL A 59 5.46 3.77 0.70
C VAL A 59 6.62 3.17 -0.06
N ARG A 60 6.85 3.66 -1.28
CA ARG A 60 8.13 3.44 -1.95
C ARG A 60 9.23 4.22 -1.23
N GLY A 61 10.36 3.55 -1.01
CA GLY A 61 11.49 4.07 -0.24
C GLY A 61 12.12 5.29 -0.91
N VAL A 62 12.44 6.29 -0.10
CA VAL A 62 12.98 7.60 -0.54
C VAL A 62 14.48 7.57 -0.87
N ASN A 63 15.17 6.46 -0.63
CA ASN A 63 16.61 6.35 -0.77
C ASN A 63 16.97 5.45 -1.97
N TYR A 64 16.86 5.95 -3.20
CA TYR A 64 17.53 5.25 -4.31
C TYR A 64 18.14 6.16 -5.38
N THR A 65 19.45 6.01 -5.54
CA THR A 65 20.25 6.51 -6.65
C THR A 65 20.14 5.52 -7.83
N GLN A 66 19.23 5.84 -8.74
CA GLN A 66 19.13 5.48 -10.18
C GLN A 66 19.25 4.05 -10.74
N ASP A 67 19.79 2.99 -10.11
CA ASP A 67 20.12 1.76 -10.91
C ASP A 67 19.44 0.44 -10.55
N VAL A 68 18.62 0.39 -9.49
CA VAL A 68 17.71 -0.73 -9.23
C VAL A 68 16.46 -0.07 -8.72
N THR A 69 15.37 -0.05 -9.49
CA THR A 69 14.19 0.74 -9.13
C THR A 69 13.31 -0.12 -8.23
N PRO A 70 13.37 -0.04 -6.89
CA PRO A 70 12.42 -0.76 -6.04
C PRO A 70 11.00 -0.26 -6.33
N ARG A 71 10.06 -1.18 -6.26
CA ARG A 71 8.68 -1.03 -6.74
C ARG A 71 7.71 -1.12 -5.57
N GLY A 72 6.57 -0.46 -5.69
CA GLY A 72 5.49 -0.64 -4.74
C GLY A 72 4.97 -2.08 -4.81
N MET A 73 4.56 -2.53 -5.99
CA MET A 73 4.05 -3.89 -6.18
C MET A 73 4.55 -4.49 -7.49
N VAL A 74 4.72 -5.81 -7.49
CA VAL A 74 5.08 -6.57 -8.68
C VAL A 74 4.16 -7.77 -8.84
N PHE A 75 3.59 -7.90 -10.03
CA PHE A 75 2.82 -9.08 -10.44
C PHE A 75 3.66 -9.90 -11.42
N VAL A 76 3.86 -11.18 -11.15
CA VAL A 76 4.57 -12.11 -12.04
C VAL A 76 3.55 -13.05 -12.68
N ALA A 77 3.54 -13.09 -14.03
CA ALA A 77 2.68 -13.93 -14.86
C ALA A 77 1.16 -13.58 -14.87
N ASP A 78 0.79 -12.43 -15.43
CA ASP A 78 -0.61 -12.00 -15.66
C ASP A 78 -1.47 -11.85 -14.38
N GLY A 79 -0.87 -11.26 -13.34
CA GLY A 79 -1.44 -11.20 -12.00
C GLY A 79 -2.41 -10.06 -11.73
N HIS A 80 -2.87 -9.26 -12.71
CA HIS A 80 -3.75 -8.12 -12.38
C HIS A 80 -5.08 -8.56 -11.73
N ALA A 81 -5.59 -9.74 -12.11
CA ALA A 81 -6.76 -10.35 -11.46
C ALA A 81 -6.47 -10.90 -10.04
N ALA A 82 -5.21 -10.93 -9.63
CA ALA A 82 -4.77 -11.35 -8.30
C ALA A 82 -4.83 -10.22 -7.27
N TYR A 83 -5.33 -9.04 -7.61
CA TYR A 83 -5.52 -7.93 -6.67
C TYR A 83 -7.01 -7.68 -6.40
N MET A 84 -7.33 -7.42 -5.14
CA MET A 84 -8.57 -6.78 -4.71
C MET A 84 -8.20 -5.75 -3.64
N GLY A 85 -8.61 -4.50 -3.82
CA GLY A 85 -8.32 -3.50 -2.81
C GLY A 85 -9.17 -2.25 -2.92
N ASP A 86 -9.15 -1.48 -1.83
CA ASP A 86 -9.76 -0.17 -1.75
C ASP A 86 -9.26 0.61 -0.52
N TYR A 87 -9.46 1.93 -0.53
CA TYR A 87 -9.10 2.85 0.56
C TYR A 87 -7.61 2.82 0.94
N ASN A 88 -6.72 2.51 0.01
CA ASN A 88 -5.27 2.49 0.23
C ASN A 88 -4.63 3.85 -0.09
N ILE A 89 -3.46 4.10 0.51
CA ILE A 89 -2.55 5.15 0.07
C ILE A 89 -1.33 4.49 -0.59
N PHE A 90 -1.06 4.89 -1.82
CA PHE A 90 0.10 4.50 -2.59
C PHE A 90 1.04 5.69 -2.75
N HIS A 91 2.31 5.52 -2.43
CA HIS A 91 3.32 6.55 -2.65
C HIS A 91 4.43 6.04 -3.58
N SER A 92 4.68 6.81 -4.64
CA SER A 92 5.93 6.76 -5.42
C SER A 92 6.12 8.08 -6.17
N ILE A 93 7.39 8.52 -6.24
CA ILE A 93 7.80 9.70 -7.02
C ILE A 93 7.52 9.56 -8.53
N THR A 94 7.31 8.33 -9.01
CA THR A 94 6.94 7.99 -10.40
C THR A 94 5.79 6.97 -10.38
N GLU A 95 4.63 7.32 -10.95
CA GLU A 95 3.46 6.43 -11.07
C GLU A 95 3.81 5.16 -11.83
N ASP A 96 4.49 5.32 -12.98
CA ASP A 96 4.90 4.24 -13.89
C ASP A 96 5.70 3.14 -13.19
N SER A 97 6.41 3.46 -12.11
CA SER A 97 7.26 2.49 -11.40
C SER A 97 6.60 1.89 -10.16
N PHE A 98 5.40 2.34 -9.78
CA PHE A 98 4.75 1.87 -8.57
C PHE A 98 4.30 0.43 -8.72
N VAL A 99 3.62 0.08 -9.80
CA VAL A 99 3.29 -1.30 -10.12
C VAL A 99 3.83 -1.74 -11.46
N ASN A 100 4.35 -2.96 -11.45
CA ASN A 100 5.01 -3.55 -12.59
C ASN A 100 4.49 -4.96 -12.78
N GLU A 101 4.39 -5.35 -14.03
CA GLU A 101 4.02 -6.69 -14.44
C GLU A 101 5.21 -7.35 -15.13
N VAL A 102 5.58 -8.56 -14.71
CA VAL A 102 6.64 -9.33 -15.32
C VAL A 102 6.00 -10.41 -16.20
N LYS A 103 6.28 -10.36 -17.51
CA LYS A 103 5.86 -11.39 -18.49
C LYS A 103 7.08 -11.89 -19.25
N GLY A 104 7.33 -13.19 -19.18
CA GLY A 104 8.50 -13.79 -19.83
C GLY A 104 9.81 -13.17 -19.32
N ASP A 105 10.61 -12.61 -20.22
CA ASP A 105 11.87 -11.92 -19.94
C ASP A 105 11.73 -10.39 -19.79
N GLY A 106 10.51 -9.84 -19.93
CA GLY A 106 10.22 -8.41 -19.90
C GLY A 106 9.55 -7.92 -18.62
N ILE A 107 9.83 -6.65 -18.27
CA ILE A 107 9.11 -5.88 -17.25
C ILE A 107 8.25 -4.85 -17.98
N TYR A 108 6.95 -4.83 -17.66
CA TYR A 108 5.97 -3.90 -18.19
C TYR A 108 5.53 -2.95 -17.08
N TYR A 109 5.58 -1.65 -17.40
CA TYR A 109 5.14 -0.58 -16.51
C TYR A 109 3.67 -0.28 -16.79
N ASN A 110 2.87 -0.15 -15.75
CA ASN A 110 1.50 0.32 -15.89
C ASN A 110 1.39 1.71 -15.25
N SER A 111 1.49 2.75 -16.09
CA SER A 111 1.35 4.15 -15.67
C SER A 111 -0.05 4.50 -15.17
N ASP A 112 -1.07 3.76 -15.61
CA ASP A 112 -2.48 4.05 -15.37
C ASP A 112 -3.15 2.97 -14.50
N MET A 113 -2.39 2.24 -13.68
CA MET A 113 -2.92 1.05 -13.02
C MET A 113 -4.14 1.32 -12.11
N LEU A 114 -4.18 2.44 -11.40
CA LEU A 114 -5.38 2.82 -10.64
C LEU A 114 -6.59 2.95 -11.57
N THR A 115 -6.41 3.62 -12.71
CA THR A 115 -7.44 3.72 -13.74
C THR A 115 -7.82 2.34 -14.28
N ASP A 116 -6.85 1.46 -14.50
CA ASP A 116 -7.12 0.09 -14.98
C ASP A 116 -7.90 -0.75 -13.96
N TRP A 117 -7.55 -0.69 -12.67
CA TRP A 117 -8.30 -1.37 -11.61
C TRP A 117 -9.72 -0.80 -11.44
N GLN A 118 -9.87 0.51 -11.52
CA GLN A 118 -11.16 1.18 -11.42
C GLN A 118 -12.06 0.88 -12.64
N VAL A 119 -11.51 0.91 -13.85
CA VAL A 119 -12.29 0.80 -15.09
C VAL A 119 -12.49 -0.65 -15.50
N SER A 120 -11.44 -1.48 -15.45
CA SER A 120 -11.50 -2.84 -15.98
C SER A 120 -12.00 -3.85 -14.95
N TRP A 121 -11.85 -3.55 -13.66
CA TRP A 121 -12.13 -4.49 -12.58
C TRP A 121 -13.10 -3.96 -11.52
N GLU A 122 -13.52 -2.70 -11.64
CA GLU A 122 -14.42 -2.03 -10.69
C GLU A 122 -13.90 -2.09 -9.24
N GLN A 123 -12.59 -1.88 -9.05
CA GLN A 123 -11.92 -1.90 -7.75
C GLN A 123 -11.18 -0.60 -7.47
N ASP A 124 -10.77 -0.39 -6.21
CA ASP A 124 -9.83 0.64 -5.82
C ASP A 124 -10.30 2.09 -6.13
N PHE A 125 -11.62 2.30 -6.15
CA PHE A 125 -12.25 3.60 -6.45
C PHE A 125 -11.94 4.69 -5.44
N HIS A 126 -11.52 4.32 -4.23
CA HIS A 126 -11.29 5.23 -3.13
C HIS A 126 -9.83 5.21 -2.65
N SER A 127 -8.93 4.63 -3.44
CA SER A 127 -7.50 4.69 -3.14
C SER A 127 -6.85 5.96 -3.69
N TYR A 128 -5.79 6.39 -3.02
CA TYR A 128 -5.05 7.61 -3.34
C TYR A 128 -3.63 7.29 -3.78
N PHE A 129 -3.21 7.90 -4.89
CA PHE A 129 -1.81 7.89 -5.31
C PHE A 129 -1.14 9.23 -5.03
N LEU A 130 0.05 9.18 -4.46
CA LEU A 130 0.78 10.36 -4.02
C LEU A 130 2.22 10.34 -4.54
N LYS A 131 2.60 11.44 -5.20
CA LYS A 131 3.96 11.67 -5.70
C LYS A 131 4.86 12.36 -4.69
N ASN A 132 4.26 13.18 -3.82
CA ASN A 132 4.97 13.93 -2.79
C ASN A 132 4.43 13.53 -1.41
N ILE A 133 5.31 12.95 -0.60
CA ILE A 133 5.00 12.47 0.75
C ILE A 133 5.21 13.55 1.83
N ASP A 134 5.95 14.62 1.53
CA ASP A 134 6.38 15.62 2.51
C ASP A 134 5.20 16.44 3.10
N SER A 135 4.10 16.57 2.37
CA SER A 135 2.90 17.29 2.83
C SER A 135 1.84 16.38 3.45
N LEU A 136 2.13 15.08 3.58
CA LEU A 136 1.13 14.10 3.94
C LEU A 136 1.28 13.58 5.36
N PHE A 137 2.51 13.38 5.82
CA PHE A 137 2.77 12.76 7.11
C PHE A 137 3.47 13.70 8.07
N VAL A 138 3.22 13.51 9.36
CA VAL A 138 3.83 14.31 10.43
C VAL A 138 5.36 14.26 10.34
N ASN A 139 5.95 13.06 10.17
CA ASN A 139 7.40 12.90 10.01
C ASN A 139 7.76 11.55 9.36
N HIS A 140 7.56 11.43 8.05
CA HIS A 140 7.86 10.18 7.31
C HIS A 140 9.33 9.77 7.40
N GLN A 141 10.27 10.73 7.48
CA GLN A 141 11.71 10.44 7.65
C GLN A 141 12.01 9.79 8.99
N GLY A 142 11.24 10.14 10.04
CA GLY A 142 11.24 9.50 11.34
C GLY A 142 10.34 8.26 11.44
N GLN A 143 9.81 7.77 10.32
CA GLN A 143 8.83 6.67 10.24
C GLN A 143 7.51 6.96 10.98
N ASP A 144 7.16 8.23 11.13
CA ASP A 144 5.85 8.66 11.60
C ASP A 144 4.95 8.96 10.40
N PHE A 145 4.09 8.01 10.09
CA PHE A 145 3.16 8.04 8.96
C PHE A 145 1.74 8.47 9.38
N HIS A 146 1.57 9.08 10.55
CA HIS A 146 0.31 9.74 10.86
C HIS A 146 0.06 10.91 9.91
N LEU A 147 -1.19 11.07 9.51
CA LEU A 147 -1.59 12.14 8.61
C LEU A 147 -1.28 13.51 9.24
N SER A 148 -0.69 14.40 8.45
CA SER A 148 -0.44 15.78 8.85
C SER A 148 -1.70 16.64 8.70
N ALA A 149 -1.78 17.77 9.40
CA ALA A 149 -2.93 18.66 9.28
C ALA A 149 -3.12 19.15 7.83
N GLY A 150 -4.33 18.98 7.29
CA GLY A 150 -4.67 19.37 5.92
C GLY A 150 -4.29 18.34 4.85
N SER A 151 -3.82 17.16 5.24
CA SER A 151 -3.57 16.04 4.32
C SER A 151 -4.83 15.66 3.55
N GLU A 152 -4.68 15.42 2.25
CA GLU A 152 -5.81 15.14 1.37
C GLU A 152 -6.65 13.91 1.74
N PRO A 153 -6.07 12.78 2.23
CA PRO A 153 -6.81 11.60 2.68
C PRO A 153 -7.79 11.82 3.83
N ILE A 154 -7.71 12.97 4.51
CA ILE A 154 -8.54 13.27 5.68
C ILE A 154 -10.01 13.41 5.30
N ASN A 155 -10.87 12.67 6.00
CA ASN A 155 -12.32 12.60 5.84
C ASN A 155 -12.79 12.22 4.43
N LYS A 156 -12.02 11.38 3.73
CA LYS A 156 -12.32 10.93 2.36
C LYS A 156 -12.86 9.51 2.26
N GLY A 157 -12.76 8.74 3.32
CA GLY A 157 -13.27 7.38 3.39
C GLY A 157 -14.79 7.31 3.60
N SER A 158 -15.30 6.09 3.56
CA SER A 158 -16.70 5.80 3.86
C SER A 158 -16.80 4.78 4.99
N SER A 159 -17.59 5.09 6.01
CA SER A 159 -17.91 4.16 7.09
C SER A 159 -18.74 2.95 6.62
N ALA A 160 -19.31 2.99 5.41
CA ALA A 160 -20.08 1.88 4.83
C ALA A 160 -19.20 0.67 4.45
N TYR A 161 -17.91 0.87 4.26
CA TYR A 161 -16.95 -0.15 3.81
C TYR A 161 -15.83 -0.39 4.83
N GLY A 162 -15.99 0.14 6.05
CA GLY A 162 -14.89 0.33 7.00
C GLY A 162 -14.72 -0.76 8.05
N PHE A 163 -13.46 -1.09 8.31
CA PHE A 163 -13.00 -1.71 9.55
C PHE A 163 -13.26 -0.74 10.71
N SER A 164 -13.61 -1.25 11.90
CA SER A 164 -13.97 -0.37 13.03
C SER A 164 -12.77 0.36 13.64
N PHE A 165 -11.55 -0.12 13.41
CA PHE A 165 -10.34 0.43 14.02
C PHE A 165 -9.28 0.70 12.95
N GLU A 166 -8.45 1.71 13.18
CA GLU A 166 -7.25 2.02 12.39
C GLU A 166 -6.01 1.28 12.93
N HIS A 167 -4.82 1.56 12.39
CA HIS A 167 -3.57 0.88 12.72
C HIS A 167 -3.23 0.99 14.21
N ASP A 168 -3.38 2.17 14.79
CA ASP A 168 -3.09 2.42 16.21
C ASP A 168 -4.27 2.02 17.12
N SER A 169 -5.21 1.22 16.60
CA SER A 169 -6.41 0.75 17.30
C SER A 169 -7.34 1.87 17.76
N VAL A 170 -7.24 3.06 17.17
CA VAL A 170 -8.22 4.14 17.35
C VAL A 170 -9.49 3.81 16.56
N LEU A 171 -10.63 4.09 17.16
CA LEU A 171 -11.93 3.92 16.53
C LEU A 171 -12.03 4.87 15.33
N ARG A 172 -12.36 4.32 14.17
CA ARG A 172 -12.63 5.11 12.97
C ARG A 172 -13.91 5.92 13.14
N ASP A 173 -13.91 7.15 12.66
CA ASP A 173 -15.08 8.01 12.76
C ASP A 173 -16.08 7.77 11.61
N ALA A 174 -17.11 8.61 11.50
CA ALA A 174 -18.16 8.46 10.50
C ALA A 174 -17.68 8.72 9.06
N THR A 175 -16.59 9.47 8.92
CA THR A 175 -15.92 9.87 7.68
C THR A 175 -14.44 9.48 7.80
N PRO A 176 -14.13 8.17 7.83
CA PRO A 176 -12.78 7.71 8.14
C PRO A 176 -11.76 8.23 7.14
N ASP A 177 -10.51 8.32 7.57
CA ASP A 177 -9.41 8.68 6.70
C ASP A 177 -8.99 7.50 5.81
N ILE A 178 -8.49 7.82 4.61
CA ILE A 178 -7.98 6.81 3.67
C ILE A 178 -6.59 6.36 4.13
N GLY A 179 -6.31 5.06 3.97
CA GLY A 179 -5.08 4.45 4.47
C GLY A 179 -5.18 4.05 5.94
N CYS A 180 -4.06 3.63 6.52
CA CYS A 180 -4.06 2.92 7.79
C CYS A 180 -4.13 3.81 9.05
N TYR A 181 -3.99 5.13 8.93
CA TYR A 181 -3.96 6.07 10.06
C TYR A 181 -5.13 7.06 10.01
N GLU A 182 -5.72 7.36 11.16
CA GLU A 182 -6.68 8.47 11.31
C GLU A 182 -5.94 9.74 11.74
N TYR A 183 -6.35 10.88 11.20
CA TYR A 183 -5.88 12.18 11.63
C TYR A 183 -6.48 12.52 12.98
N ASN A 184 -5.60 12.62 13.98
CA ASN A 184 -5.96 13.08 15.30
C ASN A 184 -5.34 14.47 15.54
N PRO A 185 -6.13 15.56 15.61
CA PRO A 185 -5.61 16.90 15.87
C PRO A 185 -4.94 17.04 17.26
N GLY A 186 -5.09 16.05 18.15
CA GLY A 186 -4.44 16.00 19.46
C GLY A 186 -3.13 15.18 19.52
N SER A 187 -2.72 14.50 18.45
CA SER A 187 -1.50 13.67 18.43
C SER A 187 -0.27 14.41 17.86
N SER A 188 -0.16 15.72 18.14
CA SER A 188 1.05 16.47 17.78
C SER A 188 2.27 15.87 18.49
N ALA A 189 3.40 15.79 17.77
CA ALA A 189 4.69 15.25 18.21
C ALA A 189 5.35 15.96 19.44
N GLU A 190 4.60 16.66 20.27
CA GLU A 190 5.05 17.27 21.51
C GLU A 190 4.79 16.36 22.72
N GLU A 191 5.46 15.21 22.82
CA GLU A 191 5.80 14.68 24.14
C GLU A 191 7.18 14.00 24.09
N ASN A 192 8.09 14.51 24.94
CA ASN A 192 9.41 13.98 25.30
C ASN A 192 10.63 14.53 24.54
N TYR A 193 10.86 15.84 24.67
CA TYR A 193 12.22 16.33 24.93
C TYR A 193 12.23 17.11 26.24
N SER A 194 12.51 16.41 27.34
CA SER A 194 12.95 16.97 28.62
C SER A 194 14.05 16.10 29.20
#